data_AF-A0A2W6SDK6-F1
#
_entry.id   AF-A0A2W6SDK6-F1
#
_cell.length_a   1.000
_cell.length_b   1.000
_cell.length_c   1.000
_cell.angle_alpha   90.00
_cell.angle_beta   90.00
_cell.angle_gamma   90.00
#
_symmetry.space_group_name_H-M   'P 1'
#
loop_
_entity.id
_entity.type
_entity.pdbx_description
1 polymer ?
#
loop_
_entity_poly.entity_id
_entity_poly.type
_entity_poly.pdbx_seq_one_letter_code
_entity_poly.pdbx_strand_id
1 'polypeptide(L)'
;MNLDQNIYSKESVKARMLQNATKVWGLKSPQSLDPFVKLLIDAFSTEIFKANNEIQTVNARILEKLAKLLTPSIYTHPVPAHAVAFTNPTESTEVLLEHTEFFFRKQMISTVKSESDKQINIPFTPVGNVRINKAQTAVMFVGNTCYGIDDRLNKVPIARFQGRPEDYRKVTIGINVSKYSSEKFPKNLSIYCSNPAFEHIDFVYKLLPYI
;
A
#
# COMPACT_ATOMS: atom_id res chain seq x y z
N MET A 1 20.19 24.39 7.21
CA MET A 1 20.20 23.10 7.97
C MET A 1 21.57 22.74 8.57
N ASN A 2 22.60 23.63 8.57
CA ASN A 2 23.97 23.31 9.03
C ASN A 2 24.48 24.12 10.25
N LEU A 3 23.65 24.94 10.88
CA LEU A 3 24.10 25.80 12.00
C LEU A 3 24.26 25.00 13.32
N ASP A 4 23.37 24.06 13.63
CA ASP A 4 23.42 23.32 14.89
C ASP A 4 24.61 22.36 14.96
N GLN A 5 25.01 21.72 13.85
CA GLN A 5 26.18 20.83 13.83
C GLN A 5 27.49 21.57 14.14
N ASN A 6 27.59 22.86 13.79
CA ASN A 6 28.79 23.66 14.05
C ASN A 6 28.90 24.06 15.53
N ILE A 7 27.77 24.33 16.19
CA ILE A 7 27.71 24.67 17.63
C ILE A 7 28.10 23.48 18.51
N TYR A 8 27.91 22.25 18.03
CA TYR A 8 28.24 21.03 18.76
C TYR A 8 29.45 20.28 18.19
N SER A 9 30.23 20.88 17.29
CA SER A 9 31.47 20.26 16.79
C SER A 9 32.46 19.99 17.94
N LYS A 10 33.33 19.00 17.78
CA LYS A 10 34.39 18.71 18.77
C LYS A 10 35.22 19.95 19.07
N GLU A 11 35.55 20.72 18.04
CA GLU A 11 36.38 21.92 18.10
C GLU A 11 35.67 23.03 18.87
N SER A 12 34.36 23.23 18.67
CA SER A 12 33.58 24.23 19.39
C SER A 12 33.34 23.84 20.86
N VAL A 13 33.17 22.55 21.16
CA VAL A 13 33.11 22.03 22.53
C VAL A 13 34.45 22.25 23.24
N LYS A 14 35.56 21.89 22.59
CA LYS A 14 36.92 22.09 23.10
C LYS A 14 37.23 23.56 23.35
N ALA A 15 36.91 24.44 22.40
CA ALA A 15 37.14 25.88 22.52
C ALA A 15 36.38 26.48 23.71
N ARG A 16 35.10 26.09 23.91
CA ARG A 16 34.31 26.51 25.07
C ARG A 16 34.88 26.00 26.38
N MET A 17 35.30 24.74 26.43
CA MET A 17 35.93 24.17 27.63
C MET A 17 37.24 24.88 27.99
N LEU A 18 38.09 25.17 27.00
CA LEU A 18 39.32 25.92 27.20
C LEU A 18 39.04 27.34 27.69
N GLN A 19 38.05 28.03 27.11
CA GLN A 19 37.66 29.37 27.54
C GLN A 19 37.13 29.36 28.98
N ASN A 20 36.33 28.36 29.35
CA ASN A 20 35.79 28.21 30.71
C ASN A 20 36.90 27.88 31.71
N ALA A 21 37.81 26.95 31.40
CA ALA A 21 38.94 26.63 32.27
C ALA A 21 39.86 27.84 32.51
N THR A 22 40.12 28.62 31.46
CA THR A 22 40.89 29.86 31.53
C THR A 22 40.24 30.88 32.48
N LYS A 23 38.92 31.04 32.39
CA LYS A 23 38.14 31.93 33.29
C LYS A 23 38.15 31.45 34.74
N VAL A 24 37.92 30.16 34.96
CA VAL A 24 37.89 29.56 36.31
C VAL A 24 39.23 29.70 37.03
N TRP A 25 40.34 29.59 36.30
CA TRP A 25 41.69 29.76 36.86
C TRP A 25 42.25 31.18 36.77
N GLY A 26 41.45 32.17 36.33
CA GLY A 26 41.88 33.58 36.29
C GLY A 26 43.06 33.85 35.35
N LEU A 27 43.25 33.02 34.32
CA LEU A 27 44.34 33.14 33.37
C LEU A 27 44.02 34.14 32.26
N LYS A 28 45.05 34.81 31.73
CA LYS A 28 44.89 35.81 30.66
C LYS A 28 44.64 35.19 29.28
N SER A 29 45.08 33.95 29.06
CA SER A 29 44.97 33.27 27.75
C SER A 29 44.81 31.75 27.92
N PRO A 30 44.04 31.08 27.05
CA PRO A 30 44.01 29.61 27.00
C PRO A 30 45.37 28.97 26.71
N GLN A 31 46.32 29.73 26.16
CA GLN A 31 47.68 29.26 25.89
C GLN A 31 48.49 29.08 27.17
N SER A 32 48.19 29.81 28.26
CA SER A 32 48.87 29.68 29.55
C SER A 32 48.35 28.52 30.41
N LEU A 33 47.39 27.74 29.91
CA LEU A 33 46.94 26.50 30.56
C LEU A 33 48.03 25.42 30.48
N ASP A 34 48.15 24.64 31.55
CA ASP A 34 49.03 23.47 31.63
C ASP A 34 48.78 22.50 30.44
N PRO A 35 49.84 22.04 29.74
CA PRO A 35 49.74 21.03 28.68
C PRO A 35 48.96 19.77 29.07
N PHE A 36 49.08 19.29 30.31
CA PHE A 36 48.33 18.14 30.80
C PHE A 36 46.83 18.42 30.86
N VAL A 37 46.44 19.61 31.33
CA VAL A 37 45.04 20.02 31.33
C VAL A 37 44.51 20.13 29.90
N LYS A 38 45.30 20.66 28.97
CA LYS A 38 44.89 20.75 27.55
C LYS A 38 44.60 19.37 26.96
N LEU A 39 45.40 18.36 27.30
CA LEU A 39 45.18 16.97 26.90
C LEU A 39 43.90 16.39 27.51
N LEU A 40 43.67 16.62 28.81
CA LEU A 40 42.43 16.21 29.47
C LEU A 40 41.21 16.86 28.82
N ILE A 41 41.26 18.18 28.59
CA ILE A 41 40.17 18.92 27.93
C ILE A 41 39.92 18.37 26.51
N ASP A 42 40.97 17.98 25.77
CA ASP A 42 40.81 17.37 24.45
C ASP A 42 40.11 16.00 24.51
N ALA A 43 40.52 15.15 25.46
CA ALA A 43 39.88 13.86 25.70
C ALA A 43 38.41 14.04 26.13
N PHE A 44 38.14 14.92 27.09
CA PHE A 44 36.78 15.23 27.56
C PHE A 44 35.89 15.83 26.46
N SER A 45 36.43 16.72 25.63
CA SER A 45 35.69 17.28 24.50
C SER A 45 35.26 16.21 23.51
N THR A 46 36.08 15.16 23.34
CA THR A 46 35.76 14.02 22.47
C THR A 46 34.63 13.17 23.04
N GLU A 47 34.68 12.85 24.34
CA GLU A 47 33.62 12.07 24.99
C GLU A 47 32.29 12.84 25.05
N ILE A 48 32.33 14.14 25.33
CA ILE A 48 31.12 14.99 25.32
C ILE A 48 30.54 15.12 23.90
N PHE A 49 31.39 15.22 22.88
CA PHE A 49 30.94 15.19 21.49
C PHE A 49 30.22 13.89 21.14
N LYS A 50 30.78 12.74 21.53
CA LYS A 50 30.16 11.42 21.32
C LYS A 50 28.82 11.32 22.04
N ALA A 51 28.76 11.68 23.33
CA ALA A 51 27.53 11.66 24.11
C ALA A 51 26.42 12.53 23.48
N ASN A 52 26.79 13.71 22.97
CA ASN A 52 25.82 14.57 22.27
C ASN A 52 25.28 13.91 20.99
N ASN A 53 26.15 13.27 20.19
CA ASN A 53 25.70 12.54 19.00
C ASN A 53 24.80 11.35 19.35
N GLU A 54 25.06 10.65 20.46
CA GLU A 54 24.19 9.59 20.96
C GLU A 54 22.82 10.14 21.35
N ILE A 55 22.76 11.27 22.06
CA ILE A 55 21.49 11.94 22.41
C ILE A 55 20.70 12.32 21.15
N GLN A 56 21.35 12.90 20.14
CA GLN A 56 20.67 13.24 18.88
C GLN A 56 20.12 12.00 18.18
N THR A 57 20.89 10.91 18.19
CA THR A 57 20.46 9.63 17.63
C THR A 57 19.27 9.05 18.38
N VAL A 58 19.27 9.15 19.72
CA VAL A 58 18.14 8.70 20.57
C VAL A 58 16.89 9.54 20.30
N ASN A 59 17.02 10.86 20.20
CA ASN A 59 15.90 11.75 19.87
C ASN A 59 15.28 11.40 18.52
N ALA A 60 16.11 11.13 17.50
CA ALA A 60 15.63 10.71 16.19
C ALA A 60 14.83 9.39 16.27
N ARG A 61 15.32 8.40 17.02
CA ARG A 61 14.61 7.12 17.22
C ARG A 61 13.30 7.29 18.01
N ILE A 62 13.28 8.13 19.03
CA ILE A 62 12.07 8.43 19.82
C ILE A 62 11.03 9.08 18.91
N LEU A 63 11.43 10.06 18.11
CA LEU A 63 10.56 10.73 17.15
C LEU A 63 9.98 9.73 16.14
N GLU A 64 10.81 8.85 15.58
CA GLU A 64 10.36 7.81 14.64
C GLU A 64 9.33 6.87 15.31
N LYS A 65 9.58 6.46 16.55
CA LYS A 65 8.68 5.56 17.29
C LYS A 65 7.35 6.24 17.62
N LEU A 66 7.38 7.51 18.02
CA LEU A 66 6.16 8.30 18.24
C LEU A 66 5.38 8.49 16.93
N ALA A 67 6.06 8.83 15.84
CA ALA A 67 5.43 8.95 14.52
C ALA A 67 4.75 7.64 14.10
N LYS A 68 5.40 6.48 14.31
CA LYS A 68 4.82 5.16 14.03
C LYS A 68 3.61 4.84 14.92
N LEU A 69 3.64 5.23 16.20
CA LEU A 69 2.50 5.02 17.11
C LEU A 69 1.30 5.91 16.79
N LEU A 70 1.56 7.14 16.35
CA LEU A 70 0.52 8.10 15.98
C LEU A 70 -0.03 7.88 14.57
N THR A 71 0.74 7.23 13.68
CA THR A 71 0.30 6.91 12.32
C THR A 71 -0.52 5.62 12.34
N PRO A 72 -1.78 5.63 11.83
CA PRO A 72 -2.57 4.42 11.73
C PRO A 72 -1.82 3.33 10.95
N SER A 73 -1.88 2.09 11.44
CA SER A 73 -1.15 0.93 10.87
C SER A 73 -1.49 0.66 9.40
N ILE A 74 -2.63 1.14 8.92
CA ILE A 74 -3.08 1.07 7.51
C ILE A 74 -2.07 1.75 6.57
N TYR A 75 -1.35 2.78 7.03
CA TYR A 75 -0.36 3.49 6.23
C TYR A 75 1.08 2.97 6.41
N THR A 76 1.29 2.02 7.34
CA THR A 76 2.63 1.52 7.65
C THR A 76 2.91 0.12 7.10
N HIS A 77 1.90 -0.56 6.54
CA HIS A 77 2.03 -1.92 6.01
C HIS A 77 1.87 -1.95 4.49
N PRO A 78 2.57 -2.86 3.79
CA PRO A 78 2.32 -3.11 2.38
C PRO A 78 0.90 -3.67 2.21
N VAL A 79 0.14 -3.09 1.28
CA VAL A 79 -1.18 -3.60 0.92
C VAL A 79 -1.00 -4.77 -0.05
N PRO A 80 -1.56 -5.97 0.24
CA PRO A 80 -1.48 -7.09 -0.68
C PRO A 80 -2.21 -6.76 -1.99
N ALA A 81 -1.70 -7.28 -3.10
CA ALA A 81 -2.38 -7.17 -4.38
C ALA A 81 -3.75 -7.87 -4.28
N HIS A 82 -4.78 -7.26 -4.87
CA HIS A 82 -6.13 -7.79 -4.92
C HIS A 82 -6.67 -7.68 -6.34
N ALA A 83 -7.60 -8.55 -6.69
CA ALA A 83 -8.23 -8.58 -8.00
C ALA A 83 -9.66 -9.13 -7.89
N VAL A 84 -10.49 -8.85 -8.89
CA VAL A 84 -11.79 -9.50 -9.07
C VAL A 84 -11.61 -10.61 -10.10
N ALA A 85 -11.85 -11.85 -9.69
CA ALA A 85 -11.81 -13.01 -10.57
C ALA A 85 -13.23 -13.42 -10.97
N PHE A 86 -13.39 -13.83 -12.23
CA PHE A 86 -14.63 -14.43 -12.72
C PHE A 86 -14.41 -15.93 -12.87
N THR A 87 -15.34 -16.72 -12.33
CA THR A 87 -15.30 -18.18 -12.39
C THR A 87 -16.69 -18.72 -12.69
N ASN A 88 -16.73 -19.85 -13.41
CA ASN A 88 -17.95 -20.57 -13.71
C ASN A 88 -17.91 -21.92 -12.99
N PRO A 89 -18.90 -22.25 -12.14
CA PRO A 89 -18.93 -23.54 -11.47
C PRO A 89 -19.15 -24.68 -12.45
N THR A 90 -18.67 -25.86 -12.06
CA THR A 90 -18.94 -27.09 -12.82
C THR A 90 -20.41 -27.48 -12.64
N GLU A 91 -20.86 -27.45 -11.39
CA GLU A 91 -22.23 -27.73 -10.96
C GLU A 91 -23.15 -26.50 -11.08
N SER A 92 -24.46 -26.69 -10.93
CA SER A 92 -25.43 -25.57 -10.93
C SER A 92 -25.13 -24.55 -9.82
N THR A 93 -24.73 -25.03 -8.65
CA THR A 93 -24.29 -24.22 -7.51
C THR A 93 -23.09 -24.91 -6.86
N GLU A 94 -22.06 -24.12 -6.56
CA GLU A 94 -20.83 -24.60 -5.93
C GLU A 94 -20.38 -23.58 -4.87
N VAL A 95 -19.67 -24.05 -3.85
CA VAL A 95 -19.04 -23.17 -2.85
C VAL A 95 -17.54 -23.17 -3.12
N LEU A 96 -17.04 -22.04 -3.60
CA LEU A 96 -15.61 -21.79 -3.74
C LEU A 96 -15.03 -21.53 -2.35
N LEU A 97 -14.07 -22.37 -1.95
CA LEU A 97 -13.48 -22.32 -0.62
C LEU A 97 -12.39 -21.24 -0.54
N GLU A 98 -12.25 -20.62 0.63
CA GLU A 98 -11.29 -19.54 0.87
C GLU A 98 -9.82 -19.95 0.69
N HIS A 99 -9.50 -21.23 0.85
CA HIS A 99 -8.15 -21.78 0.67
C HIS A 99 -7.90 -22.25 -0.77
N THR A 100 -8.81 -21.99 -1.71
CA THR A 100 -8.60 -22.32 -3.11
C THR A 100 -7.64 -21.30 -3.73
N GLU A 101 -6.49 -21.78 -4.21
CA GLU A 101 -5.46 -20.91 -4.77
C GLU A 101 -5.62 -20.73 -6.30
N PHE A 102 -5.51 -19.48 -6.74
CA PHE A 102 -5.45 -19.09 -8.13
C PHE A 102 -4.09 -18.46 -8.43
N PHE A 103 -3.48 -18.83 -9.55
CA PHE A 103 -2.14 -18.35 -9.89
C PHE A 103 -2.17 -17.39 -11.08
N PHE A 104 -1.76 -16.15 -10.83
CA PHE A 104 -1.47 -15.18 -11.89
C PHE A 104 0.00 -15.29 -12.30
N ARG A 105 0.26 -15.71 -13.54
CA ARG A 105 1.63 -15.85 -14.06
C ARG A 105 2.09 -14.51 -14.62
N LYS A 106 3.12 -13.92 -14.02
CA LYS A 106 3.74 -12.67 -14.48
C LYS A 106 5.18 -12.95 -14.92
N GLN A 107 5.51 -12.54 -16.15
CA GLN A 107 6.89 -12.51 -16.62
C GLN A 107 7.51 -11.17 -16.20
N MET A 108 8.60 -11.21 -15.44
CA MET A 108 9.39 -10.04 -15.08
C MET A 108 10.63 -10.00 -15.95
N ILE A 109 10.75 -8.92 -16.74
CA ILE A 109 11.90 -8.67 -17.58
C ILE A 109 13.07 -8.29 -16.67
N SER A 110 14.19 -8.99 -16.82
CA SER A 110 15.39 -8.67 -16.05
C SER A 110 16.03 -7.37 -16.55
N THR A 111 16.34 -6.45 -15.63
CA THR A 111 17.11 -5.23 -15.94
C THR A 111 18.62 -5.45 -15.89
N VAL A 112 19.09 -6.65 -15.52
CA VAL A 112 20.50 -6.99 -15.36
C VAL A 112 20.95 -7.82 -16.58
N LYS A 113 22.03 -7.38 -17.26
CA LYS A 113 22.54 -7.93 -18.53
C LYS A 113 23.00 -9.40 -18.52
N SER A 114 22.79 -10.14 -17.44
CA SER A 114 23.23 -11.52 -17.25
C SER A 114 22.24 -12.39 -16.47
N GLU A 115 21.05 -11.87 -16.12
CA GLU A 115 19.97 -12.67 -15.53
C GLU A 115 18.89 -12.88 -16.58
N SER A 116 18.41 -14.12 -16.71
CA SER A 116 17.25 -14.45 -17.54
C SER A 116 15.96 -13.88 -16.93
N ASP A 117 14.98 -13.62 -17.77
CA ASP A 117 13.64 -13.22 -17.33
C ASP A 117 13.07 -14.23 -16.32
N LYS A 118 12.49 -13.70 -15.24
CA LYS A 118 11.94 -14.50 -14.14
C LYS A 118 10.43 -14.60 -14.33
N GLN A 119 9.93 -15.84 -14.42
CA GLN A 119 8.49 -16.10 -14.37
C GLN A 119 8.07 -16.30 -12.92
N ILE A 120 7.20 -15.43 -12.43
CA ILE A 120 6.69 -15.48 -11.06
C ILE A 120 5.21 -15.87 -11.11
N ASN A 121 4.83 -16.84 -10.29
CA ASN A 121 3.44 -17.18 -10.03
C ASN A 121 2.99 -16.44 -8.78
N ILE A 122 2.02 -15.55 -8.92
CA ILE A 122 1.45 -14.79 -7.80
C ILE A 122 0.16 -15.51 -7.37
N PRO A 123 0.11 -16.10 -6.16
CA PRO A 123 -1.09 -16.74 -5.67
C PRO A 123 -2.12 -15.70 -5.20
N PHE A 124 -3.39 -15.98 -5.47
CA PHE A 124 -4.55 -15.26 -4.97
C PHE A 124 -5.54 -16.25 -4.39
N THR A 125 -6.17 -15.88 -3.30
CA THR A 125 -7.26 -16.64 -2.68
C THR A 125 -8.53 -15.78 -2.64
N PRO A 126 -9.72 -16.41 -2.67
CA PRO A 126 -10.97 -15.71 -2.40
C PRO A 126 -10.93 -15.06 -1.01
N VAL A 127 -11.67 -13.96 -0.85
CA VAL A 127 -11.81 -13.26 0.45
C VAL A 127 -12.51 -14.08 1.54
N GLY A 128 -13.06 -15.24 1.18
CA GLY A 128 -13.79 -16.15 2.05
C GLY A 128 -14.48 -17.24 1.23
N ASN A 129 -15.35 -18.01 1.88
CA ASN A 129 -16.16 -19.01 1.20
C ASN A 129 -17.26 -18.32 0.37
N VAL A 130 -17.18 -18.41 -0.96
CA VAL A 130 -18.09 -17.74 -1.89
C VAL A 130 -18.97 -18.77 -2.60
N ARG A 131 -20.29 -18.63 -2.49
CA ARG A 131 -21.22 -19.43 -3.30
C ARG A 131 -21.31 -18.86 -4.71
N ILE A 132 -20.97 -19.67 -5.69
CA ILE A 132 -21.05 -19.36 -7.12
C ILE A 132 -22.18 -20.17 -7.76
N ASN A 133 -22.87 -19.57 -8.73
CA ASN A 133 -24.00 -20.19 -9.43
C ASN A 133 -23.74 -20.17 -10.93
N LYS A 134 -24.23 -21.19 -11.64
CA LYS A 134 -24.08 -21.35 -13.08
C LYS A 134 -25.06 -20.45 -13.84
N ALA A 135 -24.89 -19.15 -13.67
CA ALA A 135 -25.71 -18.10 -14.25
C ALA A 135 -24.79 -16.98 -14.75
N GLN A 136 -25.03 -16.51 -15.98
CA GLN A 136 -24.19 -15.51 -16.62
C GLN A 136 -25.05 -14.41 -17.21
N THR A 137 -24.60 -13.16 -17.07
CA THR A 137 -25.25 -12.04 -17.77
C THR A 137 -25.09 -12.24 -19.28
N ALA A 138 -26.21 -12.27 -20.00
CA ALA A 138 -26.22 -12.41 -21.45
C ALA A 138 -26.55 -11.11 -22.17
N VAL A 139 -27.42 -10.29 -21.58
CA VAL A 139 -27.89 -9.05 -22.20
C VAL A 139 -27.95 -7.93 -21.16
N MET A 140 -27.65 -6.71 -21.57
CA MET A 140 -27.80 -5.52 -20.74
C MET A 140 -28.40 -4.38 -21.56
N PHE A 141 -29.49 -3.79 -21.05
CA PHE A 141 -30.11 -2.59 -21.60
C PHE A 141 -29.75 -1.39 -20.75
N VAL A 142 -29.15 -0.37 -21.36
CA VAL A 142 -28.82 0.90 -20.70
C VAL A 142 -29.08 2.05 -21.67
N GLY A 143 -29.86 3.04 -21.23
CA GLY A 143 -30.24 4.16 -22.09
C GLY A 143 -30.97 3.66 -23.33
N ASN A 144 -30.43 3.94 -24.50
CA ASN A 144 -31.02 3.58 -25.78
C ASN A 144 -30.35 2.40 -26.48
N THR A 145 -29.45 1.68 -25.80
CA THR A 145 -28.63 0.61 -26.39
C THR A 145 -28.80 -0.70 -25.65
N CYS A 146 -28.98 -1.77 -26.41
CA CYS A 146 -28.94 -3.15 -25.95
C CYS A 146 -27.56 -3.73 -26.24
N TYR A 147 -26.93 -4.30 -25.23
CA TYR A 147 -25.63 -4.93 -25.30
C TYR A 147 -25.76 -6.43 -25.07
N GLY A 148 -25.17 -7.23 -25.94
CA GLY A 148 -24.86 -8.63 -25.67
C GLY A 148 -23.56 -8.72 -24.87
N ILE A 149 -23.49 -9.67 -23.96
CA ILE A 149 -22.27 -10.02 -23.23
C ILE A 149 -21.83 -11.41 -23.68
N ASP A 150 -20.61 -11.52 -24.18
CA ASP A 150 -20.05 -12.80 -24.63
C ASP A 150 -19.49 -13.65 -23.48
N ASP A 151 -19.04 -14.87 -23.79
CA ASP A 151 -18.45 -15.79 -22.81
C ASP A 151 -17.16 -15.26 -22.15
N ARG A 152 -16.50 -14.27 -22.78
CA ARG A 152 -15.31 -13.58 -22.27
C ARG A 152 -15.67 -12.29 -21.53
N LEU A 153 -16.95 -12.06 -21.26
CA LEU A 153 -17.50 -10.87 -20.62
C LEU A 153 -17.30 -9.57 -21.40
N ASN A 154 -17.02 -9.65 -22.71
CA ASN A 154 -16.96 -8.48 -23.57
C ASN A 154 -18.38 -8.00 -23.86
N LYS A 155 -18.54 -6.67 -23.83
CA LYS A 155 -19.80 -5.98 -24.07
C LYS A 155 -19.89 -5.55 -25.54
N VAL A 156 -20.81 -6.13 -26.30
CA VAL A 156 -21.01 -5.85 -27.73
C VAL A 156 -22.38 -5.20 -27.94
N PRO A 157 -22.47 -4.02 -28.59
CA PRO A 157 -23.76 -3.42 -28.90
C PRO A 157 -24.49 -4.24 -29.97
N ILE A 158 -25.68 -4.76 -29.65
CA ILE A 158 -26.46 -5.61 -30.56
C ILE A 158 -27.68 -4.91 -31.15
N ALA A 159 -28.23 -3.91 -30.45
CA ALA A 159 -29.33 -3.10 -30.98
C ALA A 159 -29.34 -1.70 -30.36
N ARG A 160 -29.91 -0.75 -31.09
CA ARG A 160 -30.25 0.59 -30.60
C ARG A 160 -31.71 0.87 -30.83
N PHE A 161 -32.33 1.58 -29.90
CA PHE A 161 -33.73 1.95 -29.93
C PHE A 161 -33.87 3.46 -29.71
N GLN A 162 -35.07 4.01 -29.92
CA GLN A 162 -35.35 5.39 -29.51
C GLN A 162 -35.60 5.40 -28.01
N GLY A 163 -34.58 5.81 -27.25
CA GLY A 163 -34.64 5.89 -25.79
C GLY A 163 -35.30 7.18 -25.31
N ARG A 164 -36.00 7.09 -24.18
CA ARG A 164 -36.48 8.24 -23.41
C ARG A 164 -35.40 8.67 -22.41
N PRO A 165 -35.41 9.93 -21.93
CA PRO A 165 -34.46 10.38 -20.90
C PRO A 165 -34.46 9.50 -19.63
N GLU A 166 -35.59 8.88 -19.30
CA GLU A 166 -35.72 7.96 -18.15
C GLU A 166 -34.91 6.66 -18.30
N ASP A 167 -34.70 6.19 -19.53
CA ASP A 167 -34.01 4.93 -19.79
C ASP A 167 -32.52 5.01 -19.44
N TYR A 168 -31.96 6.23 -19.38
CA TYR A 168 -30.59 6.47 -18.95
C TYR A 168 -30.40 6.33 -17.43
N ARG A 169 -31.49 6.22 -16.65
CA ARG A 169 -31.47 6.03 -15.19
C ARG A 169 -31.79 4.59 -14.77
N LYS A 170 -31.98 3.68 -15.73
CA LYS A 170 -32.34 2.28 -15.49
C LYS A 170 -31.33 1.38 -16.20
N VAL A 171 -30.91 0.32 -15.51
CA VAL A 171 -30.12 -0.76 -16.10
C VAL A 171 -30.96 -2.02 -15.98
N THR A 172 -31.27 -2.63 -17.12
CA THR A 172 -31.97 -3.93 -17.14
C THR A 172 -30.97 -5.00 -17.56
N ILE A 173 -30.90 -6.08 -16.80
CA ILE A 173 -29.92 -7.15 -16.98
C ILE A 173 -30.68 -8.44 -17.28
N GLY A 174 -30.35 -9.07 -18.40
CA GLY A 174 -30.81 -10.41 -18.77
C GLY A 174 -29.78 -11.43 -18.30
N ILE A 175 -30.19 -12.33 -17.41
CA ILE A 175 -29.35 -13.41 -16.89
C ILE A 175 -29.73 -14.70 -17.62
N ASN A 176 -28.75 -15.33 -18.25
CA ASN A 176 -28.89 -16.64 -18.85
C ASN A 176 -28.66 -17.72 -17.79
N VAL A 177 -29.69 -18.53 -17.59
CA VAL A 177 -29.73 -19.67 -16.66
C VAL A 177 -30.00 -20.98 -17.38
N SER A 178 -29.83 -21.04 -18.71
CA SER A 178 -30.15 -22.25 -19.50
C SER A 178 -29.29 -23.47 -19.12
N LYS A 179 -28.10 -23.23 -18.57
CA LYS A 179 -27.19 -24.27 -18.06
C LYS A 179 -27.39 -24.59 -16.58
N TYR A 180 -28.38 -23.99 -15.93
CA TYR A 180 -28.72 -24.23 -14.53
C TYR A 180 -29.76 -25.36 -14.46
N SER A 181 -29.34 -26.54 -14.00
CA SER A 181 -30.16 -27.76 -13.97
C SER A 181 -30.81 -28.05 -12.63
N SER A 182 -30.37 -27.40 -11.55
CA SER A 182 -30.92 -27.62 -10.21
C SER A 182 -32.33 -27.04 -10.08
N GLU A 183 -33.23 -27.77 -9.40
CA GLU A 183 -34.59 -27.32 -9.12
C GLU A 183 -34.64 -26.05 -8.24
N LYS A 184 -33.64 -25.87 -7.37
CA LYS A 184 -33.60 -24.76 -6.43
C LYS A 184 -32.70 -23.66 -6.96
N PHE A 185 -33.31 -22.65 -7.59
CA PHE A 185 -32.62 -21.42 -7.92
C PHE A 185 -32.34 -20.59 -6.64
N PRO A 186 -31.18 -19.92 -6.51
CA PRO A 186 -30.87 -19.10 -5.35
C PRO A 186 -31.91 -18.00 -5.12
N LYS A 187 -32.31 -17.80 -3.86
CA LYS A 187 -33.26 -16.75 -3.46
C LYS A 187 -32.74 -15.34 -3.74
N ASN A 188 -31.43 -15.15 -3.60
CA ASN A 188 -30.75 -13.87 -3.76
C ASN A 188 -29.61 -14.03 -4.76
N LEU A 189 -29.42 -13.01 -5.61
CA LEU A 189 -28.28 -12.89 -6.51
C LEU A 189 -27.49 -11.65 -6.14
N SER A 190 -26.17 -11.78 -6.09
CA SER A 190 -25.25 -10.66 -5.92
C SER A 190 -24.69 -10.28 -7.29
N ILE A 191 -24.69 -8.98 -7.60
CA ILE A 191 -24.18 -8.46 -8.87
C ILE A 191 -23.00 -7.54 -8.57
N TYR A 192 -21.89 -7.76 -9.27
CA TYR A 192 -20.77 -6.83 -9.27
C TYR A 192 -20.91 -5.86 -10.45
N CYS A 193 -20.96 -4.56 -10.15
CA CYS A 193 -21.00 -3.49 -11.13
C CYS A 193 -19.75 -2.63 -10.97
N SER A 194 -18.91 -2.60 -12.00
CA SER A 194 -17.78 -1.66 -12.06
C SER A 194 -18.13 -0.51 -13.01
N ASN A 195 -17.99 0.73 -12.53
CA ASN A 195 -18.09 1.92 -13.37
C ASN A 195 -16.68 2.52 -13.54
N PRO A 196 -16.01 2.29 -14.68
CA PRO A 196 -14.66 2.81 -14.92
C PRO A 196 -14.59 4.34 -14.95
N ALA A 197 -15.71 5.02 -15.23
CA ALA A 197 -15.79 6.48 -15.25
C ALA A 197 -15.98 7.10 -13.85
N PHE A 198 -16.13 6.28 -12.81
CA PHE A 198 -16.19 6.76 -11.45
C PHE A 198 -14.76 6.99 -10.95
N GLU A 199 -14.37 8.24 -10.70
CA GLU A 199 -12.98 8.59 -10.35
C GLU A 199 -12.59 8.16 -8.92
N HIS A 200 -13.56 7.85 -8.05
CA HIS A 200 -13.31 7.51 -6.64
C HIS A 200 -13.37 6.00 -6.35
N ILE A 201 -12.70 5.18 -7.17
CA ILE A 201 -12.64 3.72 -6.98
C ILE A 201 -11.86 3.36 -5.69
N ASP A 202 -10.96 4.22 -5.21
CA ASP A 202 -10.15 4.01 -4.00
C ASP A 202 -10.98 3.60 -2.77
N PHE A 203 -12.21 4.10 -2.65
CA PHE A 203 -13.12 3.70 -1.57
C PHE A 203 -13.52 2.21 -1.65
N VAL A 204 -13.75 1.69 -2.85
CA VAL A 204 -14.17 0.29 -3.06
C VAL A 204 -13.06 -0.68 -2.63
N TYR A 205 -11.80 -0.31 -2.88
CA TYR A 205 -10.65 -1.10 -2.44
C TYR A 205 -10.37 -0.98 -0.94
N LYS A 206 -10.78 0.11 -0.28
CA LYS A 206 -10.75 0.25 1.19
C LYS A 206 -11.80 -0.60 1.91
N LEU A 207 -12.83 -1.07 1.20
CA LEU A 207 -13.88 -1.94 1.76
C LEU A 207 -13.47 -3.42 1.78
N LEU A 208 -12.40 -3.80 1.08
CA LEU A 208 -11.87 -5.15 1.18
C LEU A 208 -11.22 -5.30 2.55
N PRO A 209 -11.62 -6.29 3.36
CA PRO A 209 -11.10 -6.45 4.70
C PRO A 209 -9.58 -6.63 4.63
N TYR A 210 -8.86 -5.69 5.26
CA TYR A 210 -7.46 -5.85 5.56
C TYR A 210 -7.38 -6.87 6.71
N ILE A 211 -7.07 -8.12 6.40
CA ILE A 211 -6.66 -9.11 7.41
C ILE A 211 -5.19 -8.84 7.74
#